data_AF-A0L0I3-F1
#
_entry.id   AF-A0L0I3-F1
#
_cell.length_a   1.000
_cell.length_b   1.000
_cell.length_c   1.000
_cell.angle_alpha   90.00
_cell.angle_beta   90.00
_cell.angle_gamma   90.00
#
_symmetry.space_group_name_H-M   'P 1'
#
loop_
_entity.id
_entity.type
_entity.pdbx_description
1 polymer ?
#
loop_
_entity_poly.entity_id
_entity_poly.type
_entity_poly.pdbx_seq_one_letter_code
_entity_poly.pdbx_strand_id
1 'polypeptide(L)'
;MKPLSDKKIRQLLKRFAWIYAACLSIPFLSALLTTKEQGQMLIIGIWPAASLLYFLAYRHLAHLFKYEINRHLAFTNHGGGTLAGALYSLAKLVLFAMAFMLLVSVNNS
;
A
#
# COMPACT_ATOMS: atom_id res chain seq x y z
N MET A 1 4.06 21.93 15.46
CA MET A 1 4.08 20.48 15.77
C MET A 1 5.53 20.04 15.97
N LYS A 2 5.87 19.32 17.05
CA LYS A 2 7.24 18.79 17.24
C LYS A 2 7.55 17.77 16.13
N PRO A 3 8.73 17.83 15.46
CA PRO A 3 9.08 16.86 14.44
C PRO A 3 9.14 15.45 15.07
N LEU A 4 8.43 14.49 14.49
CA LEU A 4 8.52 13.10 14.92
C LEU A 4 9.96 12.59 14.70
N SER A 5 10.49 11.87 15.68
CA SER A 5 11.77 11.19 15.51
C SER A 5 11.65 10.13 14.40
N ASP A 6 12.68 10.03 13.54
CA ASP A 6 12.80 9.03 12.47
C ASP A 6 12.51 7.59 12.94
N LYS A 7 12.87 7.24 14.19
CA LYS A 7 12.56 5.93 14.78
C LYS A 7 11.05 5.69 14.88
N LYS A 8 10.30 6.70 15.32
CA LYS A 8 8.82 6.64 15.42
C LYS A 8 8.18 6.54 14.05
N ILE A 9 8.70 7.27 13.07
CA ILE A 9 8.22 7.22 11.67
C ILE A 9 8.40 5.80 11.11
N ARG A 10 9.57 5.19 11.29
CA ARG A 10 9.84 3.79 10.89
C ARG A 10 8.91 2.79 11.59
N GLN A 11 8.61 2.99 12.87
CA GLN A 11 7.70 2.11 13.62
C GLN A 11 6.24 2.24 13.13
N LEU A 12 5.79 3.47 12.83
CA LEU A 12 4.48 3.71 12.22
C LEU A 12 4.39 3.06 10.83
N LEU A 13 5.42 3.24 9.99
CA LEU A 13 5.50 2.60 8.67
C LEU A 13 5.36 1.07 8.76
N LYS A 14 6.05 0.43 9.72
CA LYS A 14 5.90 -1.01 9.98
C LYS A 14 4.49 -1.39 10.42
N ARG A 15 3.86 -0.59 11.30
CA ARG A 15 2.49 -0.86 11.77
C ARG A 15 1.48 -0.75 10.62
N PHE A 16 1.57 0.30 9.80
CA PHE A 16 0.74 0.45 8.61
C PHE A 16 0.98 -0.66 7.59
N ALA A 17 2.22 -1.12 7.44
CA ALA A 17 2.56 -2.23 6.57
C ALA A 17 1.86 -3.53 7.01
N TRP A 18 1.85 -3.81 8.31
CA TRP A 18 1.12 -4.96 8.87
C TRP A 18 -0.40 -4.84 8.69
N ILE A 19 -0.97 -3.65 8.89
CA ILE A 19 -2.40 -3.41 8.66
C ILE A 19 -2.74 -3.64 7.19
N TYR A 20 -1.90 -3.15 6.28
CA TYR A 20 -2.09 -3.33 4.84
C TYR A 20 -1.97 -4.81 4.44
N ALA A 21 -0.98 -5.54 4.95
CA ALA A 21 -0.83 -6.97 4.73
C ALA A 21 -2.06 -7.76 5.22
N ALA A 22 -2.58 -7.41 6.41
CA ALA A 22 -3.81 -8.00 6.93
C ALA A 22 -5.01 -7.69 6.02
N CYS A 23 -5.16 -6.44 5.57
CA CYS A 23 -6.21 -6.07 4.62
C CYS A 23 -6.12 -6.80 3.28
N LEU A 24 -4.90 -7.07 2.78
CA LEU A 24 -4.72 -7.86 1.57
C LEU A 24 -5.10 -9.33 1.74
N SER A 25 -4.90 -9.88 2.94
CA SER A 25 -5.23 -11.27 3.24
C SER A 25 -6.73 -11.53 3.46
N ILE A 26 -7.50 -10.52 3.89
CA ILE A 26 -8.94 -10.64 4.15
C ILE A 26 -9.72 -11.08 2.89
N PRO A 27 -9.60 -10.39 1.73
CA PRO A 27 -10.28 -10.82 0.51
C PRO A 27 -9.84 -12.21 0.05
N PHE A 28 -8.59 -12.59 0.28
CA PHE A 28 -8.07 -13.92 -0.04
C PHE A 28 -8.74 -15.02 0.80
N LEU A 29 -8.83 -14.80 2.11
CA LEU A 29 -9.51 -15.72 3.04
C LEU A 29 -11.02 -15.76 2.78
N SER A 30 -11.64 -14.60 2.52
CA SER A 30 -13.06 -14.51 2.16
C SER A 30 -13.36 -15.19 0.84
N ALA A 31 -12.50 -15.06 -0.18
CA ALA A 31 -12.65 -15.74 -1.46
C ALA A 31 -12.55 -17.27 -1.34
N LEU A 32 -11.80 -17.77 -0.35
CA LEU A 32 -11.73 -19.22 -0.05
C LEU A 32 -13.02 -19.75 0.60
N LEU A 33 -13.75 -18.89 1.31
CA LEU A 33 -14.93 -19.25 2.11
C LEU A 33 -16.26 -18.89 1.45
N THR A 34 -16.26 -18.14 0.34
CA THR A 34 -17.46 -17.61 -0.31
C THR A 34 -17.57 -17.98 -1.79
N THR A 35 -18.70 -17.67 -2.41
CA THR A 35 -18.92 -17.88 -3.85
C THR A 35 -18.01 -16.97 -4.69
N LYS A 36 -17.56 -17.45 -5.85
CA LYS A 36 -16.56 -16.77 -6.71
C LYS A 36 -16.87 -15.29 -6.99
N GLU A 37 -18.15 -14.95 -7.16
CA GLU A 37 -18.59 -13.58 -7.48
C GLU A 37 -18.45 -12.60 -6.31
N GLN A 38 -18.82 -13.01 -5.09
CA GLN A 38 -18.69 -12.18 -3.90
C GLN A 38 -17.22 -11.98 -3.52
N GLY A 39 -16.40 -13.01 -3.69
CA GLY A 39 -14.95 -12.93 -3.51
C GLY A 39 -14.30 -11.94 -4.50
N GLN A 40 -14.72 -11.96 -5.77
CA GLN A 40 -14.22 -11.04 -6.78
C GLN A 40 -14.58 -9.58 -6.49
N MET A 41 -15.82 -9.29 -6.09
CA MET A 41 -16.21 -7.93 -5.69
C MET A 41 -15.38 -7.40 -4.52
N LEU A 42 -15.15 -8.24 -3.51
CA LEU A 42 -14.31 -7.88 -2.35
C LEU A 42 -12.86 -7.60 -2.77
N ILE A 43 -12.29 -8.41 -3.66
CA ILE A 43 -10.92 -8.20 -4.16
C ILE A 43 -10.85 -6.88 -4.95
N ILE A 44 -11.76 -6.65 -5.89
CA ILE A 44 -11.75 -5.46 -6.76
C ILE A 44 -12.03 -4.17 -5.97
N GLY A 45 -12.83 -4.22 -4.91
CA GLY A 45 -13.11 -3.06 -4.07
C GLY A 45 -12.06 -2.81 -2.98
N ILE A 46 -11.77 -3.82 -2.16
CA ILE A 46 -10.94 -3.67 -0.95
C ILE A 46 -9.47 -3.51 -1.30
N TRP A 47 -8.93 -4.28 -2.25
CA TRP A 47 -7.50 -4.21 -2.55
C TRP A 47 -7.07 -2.83 -3.03
N PRO A 48 -7.73 -2.18 -4.00
CA PRO A 48 -7.28 -0.89 -4.46
C PRO A 48 -7.49 0.22 -3.42
N ALA A 49 -8.60 0.17 -2.67
CA ALA A 49 -8.84 1.11 -1.58
C ALA A 49 -7.77 0.99 -0.48
N ALA A 50 -7.47 -0.22 -0.04
CA ALA A 50 -6.40 -0.47 0.93
C ALA A 50 -5.02 -0.06 0.39
N SER A 51 -4.75 -0.32 -0.89
CA SER A 51 -3.50 0.06 -1.57
C SER A 51 -3.35 1.57 -1.65
N LEU A 52 -4.43 2.30 -1.94
CA LEU A 52 -4.44 3.76 -2.00
C LEU A 52 -4.16 4.36 -0.61
N LEU A 53 -4.86 3.88 0.41
CA LEU A 53 -4.67 4.34 1.79
C LEU A 53 -3.24 4.09 2.26
N TYR A 54 -2.69 2.90 1.99
CA TYR A 54 -1.32 2.58 2.35
C TYR A 54 -0.32 3.43 1.56
N PHE A 55 -0.53 3.63 0.26
CA PHE A 55 0.33 4.47 -0.58
C PHE A 55 0.39 5.91 -0.06
N LEU A 56 -0.77 6.50 0.27
CA LEU A 56 -0.85 7.86 0.80
C LEU A 56 -0.21 7.97 2.19
N ALA A 57 -0.52 7.03 3.09
CA ALA A 57 0.06 6.99 4.44
C ALA A 57 1.59 6.83 4.39
N TYR A 58 2.10 5.94 3.53
CA TYR A 58 3.52 5.74 3.33
C TYR A 58 4.20 7.00 2.80
N ARG A 59 3.63 7.63 1.76
CA ARG A 59 4.17 8.86 1.17
C ARG A 59 4.19 10.01 2.17
N HIS A 60 3.12 10.18 2.95
CA HIS A 60 3.03 11.19 3.99
C HIS A 60 4.07 10.97 5.09
N LEU A 61 4.19 9.74 5.62
CA LEU A 61 5.16 9.39 6.65
C LEU A 61 6.61 9.52 6.14
N ALA A 62 6.88 9.10 4.91
CA ALA A 62 8.21 9.23 4.31
C ALA A 62 8.62 10.69 4.09
N HIS A 63 7.67 11.59 3.81
CA HIS A 63 7.96 13.02 3.69
C HIS A 63 8.28 13.69 5.04
N LEU A 64 7.87 13.10 6.16
CA LEU A 64 8.13 13.62 7.51
C LEU A 64 9.52 13.29 8.06
N PHE A 65 10.34 12.50 7.36
CA PHE A 65 11.72 12.22 7.78
C PHE A 65 12.53 13.50 7.87
N LYS A 66 13.28 13.67 8.97
CA LYS A 66 14.08 14.87 9.20
C LYS A 66 15.25 14.97 8.22
N TYR A 67 15.85 13.83 7.84
CA TYR A 67 17.00 13.78 6.95
C TYR A 67 16.59 13.38 5.54
N GLU A 68 17.05 14.15 4.56
CA GLU A 68 16.78 13.93 3.14
C GLU A 68 17.28 12.57 2.64
N ILE A 69 18.42 12.10 3.17
CA ILE A 69 18.95 10.75 2.91
C ILE A 69 17.95 9.67 3.34
N ASN A 70 17.34 9.80 4.53
CA ASN A 70 16.33 8.85 5.02
C ASN A 70 15.03 8.92 4.21
N ARG A 71 14.69 10.11 3.71
CA ARG A 71 13.56 10.31 2.79
C ARG A 71 13.81 9.60 1.46
N HIS A 72 14.97 9.80 0.84
CA HIS A 72 15.32 9.11 -0.42
C HIS A 72 15.41 7.59 -0.24
N LEU A 73 16.02 7.12 0.85
CA LEU A 73 16.01 5.70 1.19
C LEU A 73 14.58 5.16 1.27
N ALA A 74 13.68 5.81 2.02
CA ALA A 74 12.28 5.36 2.11
C ALA A 74 11.56 5.28 0.73
N PHE A 75 11.92 6.13 -0.24
CA PHE A 75 11.30 6.11 -1.58
C PHE A 75 11.99 5.19 -2.60
N THR A 76 13.27 4.86 -2.40
CA THR A 76 13.97 3.88 -3.25
C THR A 76 13.46 2.46 -2.98
N ASN A 77 13.31 1.66 -4.04
CA ASN A 77 12.86 0.25 -3.99
C ASN A 77 13.64 -0.64 -3.00
N HIS A 78 14.78 -0.16 -2.47
CA HIS A 78 15.66 -0.87 -1.55
C HIS A 78 15.92 -0.15 -0.21
N GLY A 79 15.47 1.08 0.01
CA GLY A 79 15.98 1.90 1.13
C GLY A 79 15.34 1.65 2.49
N GLY A 80 15.31 0.36 2.80
CA GLY A 80 15.85 -0.15 4.05
C GLY A 80 15.86 -1.67 4.12
N GLY A 81 15.72 -2.40 3.01
CA GLY A 81 15.46 -3.85 3.04
C GLY A 81 14.26 -4.23 3.91
N THR A 82 13.29 -3.32 4.03
CA THR A 82 12.18 -3.47 4.98
C THR A 82 10.89 -3.90 4.28
N LEU A 83 10.14 -4.79 4.94
CA LEU A 83 8.83 -5.27 4.51
C LEU A 83 7.84 -4.14 4.14
N ALA A 84 7.95 -2.98 4.80
CA ALA A 84 7.14 -1.79 4.47
C ALA A 84 7.45 -1.22 3.08
N GLY A 85 8.72 -1.18 2.67
CA GLY A 85 9.10 -0.73 1.32
C GLY A 85 8.61 -1.69 0.23
N ALA A 86 8.73 -3.00 0.48
CA ALA A 86 8.24 -4.03 -0.44
C ALA A 86 6.72 -3.93 -0.64
N LEU A 87 5.97 -3.80 0.45
CA LEU A 87 4.52 -3.61 0.40
C LEU A 87 4.11 -2.28 -0.25
N TYR A 88 4.96 -1.25 -0.17
CA TYR A 88 4.70 0.03 -0.84
C TYR A 88 4.85 -0.11 -2.35
N SER A 89 5.87 -0.83 -2.82
CA SER A 89 5.99 -1.18 -4.25
C SER A 89 4.85 -2.08 -4.72
N LEU A 90 4.39 -3.02 -3.89
CA LEU A 90 3.20 -3.81 -4.18
C LEU A 90 1.96 -2.93 -4.32
N ALA A 91 1.73 -1.99 -3.40
CA ALA A 91 0.61 -1.06 -3.47
C ALA A 91 0.65 -0.18 -4.73
N LYS A 92 1.84 0.28 -5.16
CA LYS A 92 1.99 0.97 -6.46
C LYS A 92 1.56 0.09 -7.62
N LEU A 93 1.95 -1.18 -7.62
CA LEU A 93 1.61 -2.13 -8.67
C LEU A 93 0.10 -2.39 -8.72
N VAL A 94 -0.55 -2.58 -7.57
CA VAL A 94 -2.01 -2.75 -7.50
C VAL A 94 -2.74 -1.51 -8.02
N LEU A 95 -2.30 -0.30 -7.61
CA LEU A 95 -2.87 0.95 -8.10
C LEU A 95 -2.65 1.14 -9.61
N PHE A 96 -1.47 0.80 -10.12
CA PHE A 96 -1.17 0.86 -11.54
C PHE A 96 -2.05 -0.10 -12.34
N ALA A 97 -2.21 -1.35 -11.87
CA ALA A 97 -3.07 -2.33 -12.50
C ALA A 97 -4.54 -1.87 -12.52
N MET A 98 -5.02 -1.26 -11.42
CA MET A 98 -6.39 -0.71 -11.39
C MET A 98 -6.55 0.46 -12.36
N ALA A 99 -5.61 1.41 -12.37
CA ALA A 99 -5.66 2.53 -13.30
C ALA A 99 -5.63 2.06 -14.76
N PHE A 100 -4.81 1.05 -15.06
CA PHE A 100 -4.76 0.43 -16.38
C PHE A 100 -6.09 -0.24 -16.75
N MET A 101 -6.70 -1.02 -15.85
CA MET A 101 -8.01 -1.62 -16.08
C MET A 101 -9.10 -0.58 -16.34
N LEU A 102 -9.12 0.52 -15.58
CA LEU A 102 -10.07 1.61 -15.78
C LEU A 102 -9.88 2.28 -17.14
N LEU A 103 -8.63 2.54 -17.56
CA LEU A 103 -8.35 3.12 -18.87
C LEU A 103 -8.77 2.20 -20.03
N VAL A 104 -8.48 0.90 -19.93
CA VAL A 104 -8.92 -0.09 -20.92
C VAL A 104 -10.44 -0.18 -20.96
N SER A 105 -11.10 -0.16 -19.80
CA SER A 105 -12.57 -0.18 -19.72
C SER A 105 -13.21 1.05 -20.38
N VAL A 106 -12.63 2.24 -20.19
CA VAL A 106 -13.11 3.48 -20.81
C VAL A 106 -12.92 3.47 -22.33
N ASN A 107 -11.81 2.91 -22.83
CA ASN A 107 -11.56 2.83 -24.28
C ASN A 107 -12.39 1.76 -25.01
N ASN A 108 -12.92 0.78 -24.28
CA ASN A 108 -13.74 -0.31 -24.83
C ASN A 108 -15.27 -0.06 -24.69
N SER A 109 -15.67 1.09 -24.13
CA SER A 109 -17.09 1.53 -24.01
C SER A 109 -17.39 2.64 -25.00
#